data_AF-A0A9N8W997-F1
#
_entry.id   AF-A0A9N8W997-F1
#
_cell.length_a   1.000
_cell.length_b   1.000
_cell.length_c   1.000
_cell.angle_alpha   90.00
_cell.angle_beta   90.00
_cell.angle_gamma   90.00
#
_symmetry.space_group_name_H-M   'P 1'
#
loop_
_entity.id
_entity.type
_entity.pdbx_description
1 polymer ?
#
loop_
_entity_poly.entity_id
_entity_poly.type
_entity_poly.pdbx_seq_one_letter_code
_entity_poly.pdbx_strand_id
1 'polypeptide(L)'
;MPSQQLPNTIEDLLNSFSHTDATSDQVTKQLLPILRQLPSTFFTQWIGDHRDPLDSLNVTRNSLVYAYILDARCRVDRPEVPRLLSRIFEFLDKFDQQQMQHAPEKLLAIAQDLSKLATQFGNNIITFKPLANTIIKFAPSRNHLTNLHQFFLKECLLSKFYTQALPILEQDITEIEHQLMGINYLDHLLYHYYGGMVYIGLKNYDRALYFFRLVISAPAVVTSAVQLEAYKKYVLVSLYLYGKIIPLPKYTSGVVIRAVKNYCQPYQDFAAAFESLNVKRVRNELQKCTDIFKKDKNLGLARQSLEAIFRQKIQQLTQTYLTLSLADIADAVGLEGPNASSIAEDYILRMIETREIFATISHSHQNGMVSFQDNPDRYNTSLTITKIEEHIAQAASVNQRVIKTDHLVACSKEYLSKQHLALSGGMPGGLGLADEADFLGSGNYEPFIDEGRFFG
;
A
#
# COMPACT_ATOMS: atom_id res chain seq x y z
N MET A 1 -45.49 7.79 -0.46
CA MET A 1 -44.53 6.96 -1.22
C MET A 1 -45.36 5.94 -1.98
N PRO A 2 -45.45 5.97 -3.32
CA PRO A 2 -46.17 4.92 -4.02
C PRO A 2 -45.39 3.62 -3.83
N SER A 3 -46.09 2.58 -3.37
CA SER A 3 -45.59 1.21 -3.28
C SER A 3 -45.15 0.74 -4.67
N GLN A 4 -43.86 0.81 -4.97
CA GLN A 4 -43.30 0.19 -6.16
C GLN A 4 -43.54 -1.33 -6.05
N GLN A 5 -44.37 -1.87 -6.93
CA GLN A 5 -44.61 -3.31 -7.00
C GLN A 5 -43.31 -4.01 -7.38
N LEU A 6 -42.90 -5.00 -6.57
CA LEU A 6 -41.75 -5.84 -6.88
C LEU A 6 -42.06 -6.67 -8.14
N PRO A 7 -41.11 -6.80 -9.08
CA PRO A 7 -41.31 -7.61 -10.27
C PRO A 7 -41.45 -9.09 -9.90
N ASN A 8 -42.39 -9.79 -10.52
CA ASN A 8 -42.67 -11.20 -10.23
C ASN A 8 -41.76 -12.15 -11.02
N THR A 9 -41.31 -11.75 -12.21
CA THR A 9 -40.38 -12.53 -13.06
C THR A 9 -39.18 -11.69 -13.49
N ILE A 10 -38.07 -12.37 -13.82
CA ILE A 10 -36.89 -11.69 -14.39
C ILE A 10 -37.22 -11.01 -15.73
N GLU A 11 -38.18 -11.51 -16.50
CA GLU A 11 -38.68 -10.86 -17.72
C GLU A 11 -39.37 -9.53 -17.42
N ASP A 12 -40.21 -9.46 -16.38
CA ASP A 12 -40.84 -8.21 -15.96
C ASP A 12 -39.80 -7.16 -15.57
N LEU A 13 -38.76 -7.62 -14.85
CA LEU A 13 -37.62 -6.80 -14.48
C LEU A 13 -36.92 -6.26 -15.74
N LEU A 14 -36.55 -7.13 -16.70
CA LEU A 14 -35.84 -6.72 -17.93
C LEU A 14 -36.69 -5.80 -18.83
N ASN A 15 -37.98 -6.07 -18.97
CA ASN A 15 -38.92 -5.26 -19.78
C ASN A 15 -39.15 -3.87 -19.20
N SER A 16 -39.07 -3.72 -17.86
CA SER A 16 -39.12 -2.41 -17.22
C SER A 16 -37.90 -1.51 -17.55
N PHE A 17 -36.84 -2.10 -18.11
CA PHE A 17 -35.56 -1.44 -18.35
C PHE A 17 -35.14 -1.33 -19.82
N SER A 18 -35.78 -2.05 -20.74
CA SER A 18 -35.50 -1.95 -22.19
C SER A 18 -35.84 -0.58 -22.79
N HIS A 19 -36.64 0.24 -22.08
CA HIS A 19 -37.14 1.54 -22.55
C HIS A 19 -36.54 2.76 -21.82
N THR A 20 -35.69 2.56 -20.81
CA THR A 20 -35.12 3.65 -20.02
C THR A 20 -33.62 3.75 -20.26
N ASP A 21 -33.18 4.79 -20.99
CA ASP A 21 -31.82 5.32 -20.84
C ASP A 21 -31.75 5.93 -19.43
N ALA A 22 -31.58 5.06 -18.43
CA ALA A 22 -31.73 5.42 -17.04
C ALA A 22 -30.66 6.43 -16.64
N THR A 23 -31.08 7.64 -16.27
CA THR A 23 -30.19 8.63 -15.66
C THR A 23 -29.69 8.07 -14.31
N SER A 24 -28.49 8.50 -13.85
CA SER A 24 -27.92 8.09 -12.55
C SER A 24 -28.92 8.23 -11.38
N ASP A 25 -29.82 9.22 -11.47
CA ASP A 25 -30.89 9.47 -10.51
C ASP A 25 -32.01 8.42 -10.51
N GLN A 26 -32.36 7.84 -11.67
CA GLN A 26 -33.36 6.77 -11.78
C GLN A 26 -32.79 5.44 -11.27
N VAL A 27 -31.53 5.15 -11.61
CA VAL A 27 -30.81 3.95 -11.15
C VAL A 27 -30.74 3.90 -9.61
N THR A 28 -30.45 5.03 -8.97
CA THR A 28 -30.34 5.13 -7.52
C THR A 28 -31.67 5.11 -6.79
N LYS A 29 -32.65 5.90 -7.23
CA LYS A 29 -33.91 6.10 -6.49
C LYS A 29 -34.94 5.00 -6.71
N GLN A 30 -34.89 4.28 -7.83
CA GLN A 30 -35.90 3.28 -8.18
C GLN A 30 -35.33 1.87 -8.28
N LEU A 31 -34.18 1.70 -8.93
CA LEU A 31 -33.69 0.37 -9.31
C LEU A 31 -32.89 -0.32 -8.19
N LEU A 32 -31.98 0.39 -7.53
CA LEU A 32 -31.16 -0.18 -6.45
C LEU A 32 -31.99 -0.73 -5.27
N PRO A 33 -33.05 -0.05 -4.77
CA PRO A 33 -33.88 -0.58 -3.69
C PRO A 33 -34.58 -1.89 -4.06
N ILE A 34 -35.10 -1.98 -5.29
CA ILE A 34 -35.77 -3.19 -5.81
C ILE A 34 -34.77 -4.34 -5.87
N LEU A 35 -33.59 -4.12 -6.47
CA LEU A 35 -32.56 -5.17 -6.59
C LEU A 35 -32.06 -5.69 -5.24
N ARG A 36 -31.99 -4.83 -4.22
CA ARG A 36 -31.58 -5.22 -2.86
C ARG A 36 -32.63 -6.05 -2.13
N GLN A 37 -33.91 -5.92 -2.48
CA GLN A 37 -35.01 -6.65 -1.83
C GLN A 37 -35.26 -8.03 -2.47
N LEU A 38 -34.83 -8.23 -3.72
CA LEU A 38 -35.03 -9.50 -4.43
C LEU A 38 -34.09 -10.61 -3.92
N PRO A 39 -34.57 -11.85 -3.76
CA PRO A 39 -33.74 -12.97 -3.33
C PRO A 39 -32.75 -13.38 -4.43
N SER A 40 -31.62 -13.98 -4.05
CA SER A 40 -30.61 -14.46 -5.01
C SER A 40 -31.16 -15.46 -6.03
N THR A 41 -32.15 -16.27 -5.63
CA THR A 41 -32.85 -17.24 -6.49
C THR A 41 -33.69 -16.59 -7.59
N PHE A 42 -34.08 -15.32 -7.44
CA PHE A 42 -34.75 -14.57 -8.49
C PHE A 42 -33.81 -14.36 -9.68
N PHE A 43 -32.56 -14.00 -9.40
CA PHE A 43 -31.54 -13.70 -10.40
C PHE A 43 -30.98 -14.94 -11.14
N THR A 44 -31.36 -16.14 -10.70
CA THR A 44 -31.03 -17.40 -11.39
C THR A 44 -32.10 -17.86 -12.37
N GLN A 45 -33.22 -17.13 -12.47
CA GLN A 45 -34.31 -17.45 -13.40
C GLN A 45 -33.87 -17.27 -14.86
N TRP A 46 -34.46 -18.09 -15.73
CA TRP A 46 -34.33 -17.98 -17.19
C TRP A 46 -35.53 -17.20 -17.76
N ILE A 47 -35.33 -16.59 -18.93
CA ILE A 47 -36.40 -15.98 -19.74
C ILE A 47 -37.25 -17.10 -20.34
N GLY A 48 -38.51 -16.84 -20.71
CA GLY A 48 -39.56 -17.79 -21.14
C GLY A 48 -39.25 -18.73 -22.32
N ASP A 49 -38.03 -18.70 -22.86
CA ASP A 49 -37.51 -19.55 -23.94
C ASP A 49 -36.15 -20.23 -23.60
N HIS A 50 -35.80 -20.38 -22.31
CA HIS A 50 -34.45 -20.78 -21.86
C HIS A 50 -33.33 -19.86 -22.37
N ARG A 51 -33.68 -18.62 -22.73
CA ARG A 51 -32.71 -17.59 -23.08
C ARG A 51 -32.08 -17.04 -21.82
N ASP A 52 -30.78 -16.81 -21.89
CA ASP A 52 -30.02 -16.28 -20.78
C ASP A 52 -30.28 -14.76 -20.66
N PRO A 53 -30.77 -14.25 -19.51
CA PRO A 53 -30.85 -12.82 -19.22
C PRO A 53 -29.61 -12.00 -19.61
N LEU A 54 -28.41 -12.54 -19.39
CA LEU A 54 -27.14 -11.86 -19.71
C LEU A 54 -26.91 -11.69 -21.21
N ASP A 55 -27.57 -12.49 -22.08
CA ASP A 55 -27.48 -12.34 -23.54
C ASP A 55 -28.33 -11.17 -24.05
N SER A 56 -29.38 -10.80 -23.32
CA SER A 56 -30.29 -9.71 -23.67
C SER A 56 -29.84 -8.35 -23.13
N LEU A 57 -28.96 -8.34 -22.13
CA LEU A 57 -28.53 -7.14 -21.42
C LEU A 57 -27.25 -6.55 -22.01
N ASN A 58 -27.28 -5.24 -22.29
CA ASN A 58 -26.06 -4.50 -22.57
C ASN A 58 -25.30 -4.19 -21.27
N VAL A 59 -24.05 -4.66 -21.17
CA VAL A 59 -23.17 -4.46 -20.00
C VAL A 59 -23.01 -2.98 -19.65
N THR A 60 -22.73 -2.11 -20.63
CA THR A 60 -22.46 -0.68 -20.38
C THR A 60 -23.69 0.06 -19.83
N ARG A 61 -24.88 -0.26 -20.33
CA ARG A 61 -26.12 0.43 -19.94
C ARG A 61 -26.76 -0.17 -18.68
N ASN A 62 -26.60 -1.47 -18.47
CA ASN A 62 -27.29 -2.21 -17.41
C ASN A 62 -26.31 -2.86 -16.42
N SER A 63 -25.17 -2.21 -16.17
CA SER A 63 -24.08 -2.76 -15.34
C SER A 63 -24.57 -3.23 -13.98
N LEU A 64 -25.45 -2.47 -13.33
CA LEU A 64 -25.95 -2.82 -12.00
C LEU A 64 -26.80 -4.10 -12.01
N VAL A 65 -27.80 -4.20 -12.91
CA VAL A 65 -28.64 -5.40 -13.03
C VAL A 65 -27.81 -6.60 -13.45
N TYR A 66 -26.92 -6.40 -14.42
CA TYR A 66 -26.00 -7.43 -14.91
C TYR A 66 -25.12 -7.97 -13.77
N ALA A 67 -24.60 -7.11 -12.91
CA ALA A 67 -23.78 -7.49 -11.77
C ALA A 67 -24.54 -8.38 -10.76
N TYR A 68 -25.81 -8.07 -10.49
CA TYR A 68 -26.64 -8.88 -9.59
C TYR A 68 -26.93 -10.28 -10.16
N ILE A 69 -27.22 -10.37 -11.46
CA ILE A 69 -27.43 -11.65 -12.15
C ILE A 69 -26.14 -12.47 -12.17
N LEU A 70 -25.01 -11.82 -12.47
CA LEU A 70 -23.71 -12.48 -12.55
C LEU A 70 -23.25 -13.02 -11.18
N ASP A 71 -23.36 -12.21 -10.12
CA ASP A 71 -23.05 -12.60 -8.73
C ASP A 71 -23.93 -13.79 -8.28
N ALA A 72 -25.23 -13.77 -8.58
CA ALA A 72 -26.12 -14.87 -8.23
C ALA A 72 -25.73 -16.18 -8.92
N ARG A 73 -25.36 -16.11 -10.20
CA ARG A 73 -24.97 -17.30 -11.00
C ARG A 73 -23.63 -17.89 -10.62
N CYS A 74 -22.69 -17.06 -10.17
CA CYS A 74 -21.42 -17.56 -9.64
C CYS A 74 -21.60 -18.38 -8.35
N ARG A 75 -22.74 -18.22 -7.66
CA ARG A 75 -23.06 -18.92 -6.40
C ARG A 75 -23.97 -20.13 -6.58
N VAL A 76 -24.41 -20.45 -7.80
CA VAL A 76 -25.22 -21.64 -8.10
C VAL A 76 -24.36 -22.89 -7.92
N ASP A 77 -24.98 -24.00 -7.50
CA ASP A 77 -24.30 -25.29 -7.41
C ASP A 77 -23.91 -25.80 -8.82
N ARG A 78 -22.63 -26.12 -9.02
CA ARG A 78 -22.02 -26.52 -10.30
C ARG A 78 -22.21 -25.51 -11.44
N PRO A 79 -21.55 -24.34 -11.37
CA PRO A 79 -21.63 -23.35 -12.43
C PRO A 79 -20.96 -23.81 -13.74
N GLU A 80 -21.46 -23.33 -14.89
CA GLU A 80 -20.79 -23.45 -16.18
C GLU A 80 -19.56 -22.53 -16.24
N VAL A 81 -18.45 -22.98 -15.64
CA VAL A 81 -17.23 -22.18 -15.40
C VAL A 81 -16.73 -21.44 -16.66
N PRO A 82 -16.56 -22.07 -17.84
CA PRO A 82 -16.01 -21.38 -19.01
C PRO A 82 -16.91 -20.25 -19.53
N ARG A 83 -18.24 -20.46 -19.51
CA ARG A 83 -19.24 -19.47 -19.92
C ARG A 83 -19.24 -18.30 -18.95
N LEU A 84 -19.27 -18.57 -17.64
CA LEU A 84 -19.25 -17.51 -16.63
C LEU A 84 -17.96 -16.70 -16.63
N LEU A 85 -16.79 -17.35 -16.77
CA LEU A 85 -15.52 -16.63 -16.88
C LEU A 85 -15.52 -15.66 -18.06
N SER A 86 -16.01 -16.09 -19.22
CA SER A 86 -16.13 -15.23 -20.40
C SER A 86 -17.04 -14.02 -20.14
N ARG A 87 -18.16 -14.22 -19.43
CA ARG A 87 -19.09 -13.14 -19.06
C ARG A 87 -18.53 -12.20 -18.01
N ILE A 88 -17.73 -12.70 -17.07
CA ILE A 88 -17.04 -11.87 -16.08
C ILE A 88 -15.99 -11.00 -16.77
N PHE A 89 -15.18 -11.57 -17.67
CA PHE A 89 -14.19 -10.77 -18.41
C PHE A 89 -14.85 -9.67 -19.25
N GLU A 90 -15.93 -9.98 -19.95
CA GLU A 90 -16.70 -8.97 -20.69
C GLU A 90 -17.26 -7.88 -19.74
N PHE A 91 -17.80 -8.28 -18.59
CA PHE A 91 -18.32 -7.36 -17.59
C PHE A 91 -17.23 -6.42 -17.08
N LEU A 92 -16.10 -6.95 -16.61
CA LEU A 92 -14.98 -6.17 -16.07
C LEU A 92 -14.38 -5.21 -17.11
N ASP A 93 -14.41 -5.57 -18.39
CA ASP A 93 -13.93 -4.71 -19.48
C ASP A 93 -14.90 -3.55 -19.76
N LYS A 94 -16.22 -3.79 -19.71
CA LYS A 94 -17.22 -2.85 -20.25
C LYS A 94 -18.14 -2.19 -19.22
N PHE A 95 -18.12 -2.54 -17.94
CA PHE A 95 -19.03 -1.95 -16.95
C PHE A 95 -18.97 -0.41 -16.86
N ASP A 96 -20.07 0.22 -16.48
CA ASP A 96 -20.17 1.65 -16.20
C ASP A 96 -19.74 1.97 -14.76
N GLN A 97 -18.86 2.95 -14.62
CA GLN A 97 -18.27 3.33 -13.33
C GLN A 97 -19.32 3.91 -12.37
N GLN A 98 -20.21 4.79 -12.86
CA GLN A 98 -21.19 5.50 -12.03
C GLN A 98 -22.23 4.53 -11.45
N GLN A 99 -22.72 3.59 -12.26
CA GLN A 99 -23.64 2.56 -11.77
C GLN A 99 -23.00 1.68 -10.70
N MET A 100 -21.74 1.29 -10.88
CA MET A 100 -21.05 0.42 -9.93
C MET A 100 -20.66 1.12 -8.63
N GLN A 101 -20.50 2.44 -8.62
CA GLN A 101 -20.32 3.24 -7.39
C GLN A 101 -21.53 3.15 -6.44
N HIS A 102 -22.71 2.78 -6.94
CA HIS A 102 -23.89 2.56 -6.11
C HIS A 102 -23.94 1.16 -5.46
N ALA A 103 -23.14 0.21 -5.97
CA ALA A 103 -23.02 -1.15 -5.44
C ALA A 103 -21.57 -1.67 -5.50
N PRO A 104 -20.61 -1.00 -4.84
CA PRO A 104 -19.20 -1.40 -4.83
C PRO A 104 -18.99 -2.81 -4.26
N GLU A 105 -19.88 -3.26 -3.37
CA GLU A 105 -19.89 -4.60 -2.79
C GLU A 105 -20.10 -5.69 -3.85
N LYS A 106 -20.89 -5.41 -4.88
CA LYS A 106 -21.16 -6.36 -5.97
C LYS A 106 -19.97 -6.48 -6.90
N LEU A 107 -19.28 -5.37 -7.17
CA LEU A 107 -18.03 -5.41 -7.94
C LEU A 107 -16.96 -6.25 -7.23
N LEU A 108 -16.81 -6.07 -5.92
CA LEU A 108 -15.90 -6.90 -5.11
C LEU A 108 -16.30 -8.38 -5.09
N ALA A 109 -17.60 -8.69 -4.99
CA ALA A 109 -18.08 -10.07 -5.05
C ALA A 109 -17.73 -10.74 -6.38
N ILE A 110 -17.97 -10.06 -7.50
CA ILE A 110 -17.62 -10.56 -8.85
C ILE A 110 -16.10 -10.76 -8.99
N ALA A 111 -15.29 -9.83 -8.47
CA ALA A 111 -13.84 -9.99 -8.45
C ALA A 111 -13.38 -11.21 -7.64
N GLN A 112 -14.02 -11.47 -6.49
CA GLN A 112 -13.76 -12.66 -5.68
C GLN A 112 -14.20 -13.95 -6.39
N ASP A 113 -15.35 -13.92 -7.05
CA ASP A 113 -15.88 -15.07 -7.78
C ASP A 113 -15.03 -15.38 -9.02
N LEU A 114 -14.47 -14.37 -9.69
CA LEU A 114 -13.46 -14.56 -10.74
C LEU A 114 -12.27 -15.39 -10.23
N SER A 115 -11.68 -15.03 -9.09
CA SER A 115 -10.55 -15.78 -8.51
C SER A 115 -10.93 -17.21 -8.12
N LYS A 116 -12.13 -17.41 -7.55
CA LYS A 116 -12.63 -18.76 -7.21
C LYS A 116 -12.80 -19.63 -8.46
N LEU A 117 -13.46 -19.11 -9.49
CA LEU A 117 -13.71 -19.82 -10.75
C LEU A 117 -12.41 -20.09 -11.51
N ALA A 118 -11.48 -19.14 -11.53
CA ALA A 118 -10.15 -19.33 -12.12
C ALA A 118 -9.35 -20.44 -11.41
N THR A 119 -9.49 -20.54 -10.08
CA THR A 119 -8.86 -21.62 -9.30
C THR A 119 -9.47 -22.97 -9.64
N GLN A 120 -10.79 -23.06 -9.79
CA GLN A 120 -11.46 -24.28 -10.24
C GLN A 120 -11.05 -24.67 -11.66
N PHE A 121 -10.83 -23.68 -12.53
CA PHE A 121 -10.34 -23.87 -13.89
C PHE A 121 -8.84 -24.23 -13.96
N GLY A 122 -8.10 -24.07 -12.85
CA GLY A 122 -6.68 -24.41 -12.75
C GLY A 122 -5.73 -23.33 -13.29
N ASN A 123 -6.20 -22.11 -13.54
CA ASN A 123 -5.35 -21.02 -14.03
C ASN A 123 -5.69 -19.68 -13.37
N ASN A 124 -4.98 -19.32 -12.31
CA ASN A 124 -5.18 -18.07 -11.58
C ASN A 124 -4.51 -16.86 -12.24
N ILE A 125 -3.57 -17.08 -13.18
CA ILE A 125 -2.79 -15.98 -13.77
C ILE A 125 -3.67 -15.08 -14.64
N ILE A 126 -4.73 -15.63 -15.23
CA ILE A 126 -5.66 -14.89 -16.10
C ILE A 126 -6.44 -13.80 -15.36
N THR A 127 -6.48 -13.82 -14.03
CA THR A 127 -7.29 -12.86 -13.25
C THR A 127 -6.56 -11.55 -13.00
N PHE A 128 -5.22 -11.54 -12.94
CA PHE A 128 -4.48 -10.38 -12.45
C PHE A 128 -4.65 -9.14 -13.34
N LYS A 129 -4.49 -9.27 -14.65
CA LYS A 129 -4.62 -8.15 -15.58
C LYS A 129 -6.06 -7.58 -15.62
N PRO A 130 -7.12 -8.39 -15.75
CA PRO A 130 -8.50 -7.91 -15.64
C PRO A 130 -8.79 -7.21 -14.30
N LEU A 131 -8.33 -7.76 -13.17
CA LEU A 131 -8.53 -7.14 -11.86
C LEU A 131 -7.80 -5.80 -11.72
N ALA A 132 -6.54 -5.71 -12.18
CA ALA A 132 -5.79 -4.46 -12.17
C ALA A 132 -6.47 -3.38 -13.02
N ASN A 133 -6.93 -3.74 -14.23
CA ASN A 133 -7.68 -2.82 -15.09
C ASN A 133 -9.00 -2.38 -14.44
N THR A 134 -9.69 -3.30 -13.77
CA THR A 134 -10.94 -3.01 -13.04
C THR A 134 -10.71 -1.99 -11.93
N ILE A 135 -9.61 -2.13 -11.17
CA ILE A 135 -9.25 -1.18 -10.11
C ILE A 135 -9.09 0.23 -10.69
N ILE A 136 -8.31 0.36 -11.77
CA ILE A 136 -8.03 1.65 -12.43
C ILE A 136 -9.32 2.26 -12.99
N LYS A 137 -10.19 1.43 -13.58
CA LYS A 137 -11.45 1.87 -14.19
C LYS A 137 -12.51 2.27 -13.15
N PHE A 138 -12.55 1.56 -12.02
CA PHE A 138 -13.53 1.82 -10.97
C PHE A 138 -13.17 3.08 -10.15
N ALA A 139 -11.87 3.35 -9.96
CA ALA A 139 -11.39 4.49 -9.20
C ALA A 139 -11.70 5.84 -9.91
N PRO A 140 -12.20 6.88 -9.22
CA PRO A 140 -12.43 8.21 -9.80
C PRO A 140 -11.14 8.87 -10.28
N SER A 141 -10.05 8.64 -9.54
CA SER A 141 -8.69 9.00 -9.91
C SER A 141 -7.77 7.83 -9.58
N ARG A 142 -6.60 7.77 -10.22
CA ARG A 142 -5.57 6.76 -9.94
C ARG A 142 -5.05 6.76 -8.50
N ASN A 143 -5.31 7.84 -7.75
CA ASN A 143 -4.85 8.01 -6.38
C ASN A 143 -5.94 7.69 -5.35
N HIS A 144 -7.10 7.16 -5.79
CA HIS A 144 -8.17 6.72 -4.89
C HIS A 144 -7.97 5.27 -4.46
N LEU A 145 -8.07 5.04 -3.15
CA LEU A 145 -8.26 3.69 -2.65
C LEU A 145 -9.64 3.17 -3.09
N THR A 146 -9.73 1.90 -3.44
CA THR A 146 -10.97 1.17 -3.71
C THR A 146 -11.01 -0.11 -2.88
N ASN A 147 -12.21 -0.66 -2.63
CA ASN A 147 -12.38 -1.93 -1.90
C ASN A 147 -11.73 -3.16 -2.61
N LEU A 148 -11.38 -3.03 -3.88
CA LEU A 148 -10.69 -4.05 -4.68
C LEU A 148 -9.18 -4.13 -4.41
N HIS A 149 -8.55 -3.02 -3.98
CA HIS A 149 -7.09 -2.94 -3.84
C HIS A 149 -6.53 -3.99 -2.88
N GLN A 150 -7.08 -4.07 -1.66
CA GLN A 150 -6.61 -5.05 -0.68
C GLN A 150 -6.82 -6.50 -1.12
N PHE A 151 -7.92 -6.77 -1.84
CA PHE A 151 -8.24 -8.10 -2.34
C PHE A 151 -7.23 -8.51 -3.42
N PHE A 152 -6.99 -7.63 -4.40
CA PHE A 152 -6.03 -7.87 -5.46
C PHE A 152 -4.61 -8.14 -4.93
N LEU A 153 -4.15 -7.35 -3.95
CA LEU A 153 -2.83 -7.57 -3.34
C LEU A 153 -2.76 -8.89 -2.57
N LYS A 154 -3.84 -9.27 -1.86
CA LYS A 154 -3.93 -10.56 -1.20
C LYS A 154 -3.80 -11.71 -2.19
N GLU A 155 -4.49 -11.65 -3.33
CA GLU A 155 -4.41 -12.67 -4.38
C GLU A 155 -2.99 -12.77 -4.99
N CYS A 156 -2.35 -11.62 -5.24
CA CYS A 156 -0.96 -11.57 -5.71
C CYS A 156 0.01 -12.21 -4.70
N LEU A 157 -0.19 -11.95 -3.39
CA LEU A 157 0.63 -12.53 -2.33
C LEU A 157 0.45 -14.05 -2.21
N LEU A 158 -0.80 -14.52 -2.20
CA LEU A 158 -1.11 -15.95 -2.08
C LEU A 158 -0.58 -16.75 -3.28
N SER A 159 -0.68 -16.17 -4.48
CA SER A 159 -0.20 -16.79 -5.72
C SER A 159 1.29 -16.55 -5.98
N LYS A 160 1.98 -15.77 -5.14
CA LYS A 160 3.40 -15.38 -5.27
C LYS A 160 3.75 -14.63 -6.56
N PHE A 161 2.77 -13.98 -7.21
CA PHE A 161 2.97 -13.16 -8.40
C PHE A 161 3.12 -11.68 -8.03
N TYR A 162 4.20 -11.35 -7.31
CA TYR A 162 4.41 -10.00 -6.77
C TYR A 162 4.55 -8.92 -7.84
N THR A 163 5.13 -9.24 -9.00
CA THR A 163 5.34 -8.28 -10.09
C THR A 163 4.04 -7.75 -10.68
N GLN A 164 2.95 -8.52 -10.61
CA GLN A 164 1.64 -8.10 -11.10
C GLN A 164 1.02 -6.98 -10.25
N ALA A 165 1.49 -6.80 -9.01
CA ALA A 165 0.99 -5.76 -8.11
C ALA A 165 1.63 -4.39 -8.34
N LEU A 166 2.79 -4.31 -9.01
CA LEU A 166 3.54 -3.06 -9.20
C LEU A 166 2.75 -1.92 -9.86
N PRO A 167 1.98 -2.15 -10.94
CA PRO A 167 1.22 -1.07 -11.59
C PRO A 167 0.22 -0.36 -10.68
N ILE A 168 -0.24 -1.06 -9.63
CA ILE A 168 -1.18 -0.55 -8.63
C ILE A 168 -0.45 0.04 -7.41
N LEU A 169 0.70 -0.52 -7.01
CA LEU A 169 1.47 -0.09 -5.83
C LEU A 169 2.41 1.09 -6.06
N GLU A 170 2.82 1.33 -7.31
CA GLU A 170 3.68 2.46 -7.68
C GLU A 170 2.94 3.79 -7.64
N GLN A 171 1.60 3.76 -7.70
CA GLN A 171 0.74 4.94 -7.55
C GLN A 171 0.44 5.15 -6.07
N ASP A 172 0.92 6.27 -5.51
CA ASP A 172 0.64 6.62 -4.13
C ASP A 172 -0.82 7.07 -3.97
N ILE A 173 -1.55 6.38 -3.10
CA ILE A 173 -2.91 6.71 -2.75
C ILE A 173 -2.94 7.96 -1.88
N THR A 174 -3.73 8.95 -2.29
CA THR A 174 -3.89 10.22 -1.57
C THR A 174 -5.34 10.53 -1.21
N GLU A 175 -6.30 9.89 -1.88
CA GLU A 175 -7.73 10.19 -1.76
C GLU A 175 -8.47 8.93 -1.25
N ILE A 176 -9.34 9.11 -0.24
CA ILE A 176 -10.12 8.02 0.35
C ILE A 176 -11.57 8.48 0.48
N GLU A 177 -12.46 7.90 -0.32
CA GLU A 177 -13.90 8.16 -0.28
C GLU A 177 -14.65 6.93 0.23
N HIS A 178 -14.79 6.83 1.55
CA HIS A 178 -15.33 5.64 2.21
C HIS A 178 -16.73 5.22 1.73
N GLN A 179 -17.63 6.18 1.50
CA GLN A 179 -19.01 5.90 1.06
C GLN A 179 -19.06 5.44 -0.39
N LEU A 180 -18.39 6.17 -1.29
CA LEU A 180 -18.44 5.90 -2.73
C LEU A 180 -17.75 4.58 -3.09
N MET A 181 -16.68 4.25 -2.38
CA MET A 181 -15.87 3.06 -2.66
C MET A 181 -16.20 1.86 -1.78
N GLY A 182 -17.13 2.01 -0.81
CA GLY A 182 -17.48 0.96 0.14
C GLY A 182 -16.28 0.47 0.97
N ILE A 183 -15.44 1.41 1.44
CA ILE A 183 -14.18 1.12 2.13
C ILE A 183 -14.36 1.23 3.63
N ASN A 184 -13.82 0.25 4.35
CA ASN A 184 -13.69 0.25 5.79
C ASN A 184 -12.26 0.59 6.23
N TYR A 185 -12.11 0.99 7.50
CA TYR A 185 -10.79 1.25 8.10
C TYR A 185 -9.80 0.08 7.92
N LEU A 186 -10.29 -1.16 8.03
CA LEU A 186 -9.46 -2.36 7.85
C LEU A 186 -8.91 -2.49 6.42
N ASP A 187 -9.65 -2.04 5.41
CA ASP A 187 -9.24 -2.19 4.01
C ASP A 187 -8.02 -1.31 3.71
N HIS A 188 -7.96 -0.12 4.31
CA HIS A 188 -6.78 0.74 4.28
C HIS A 188 -5.56 0.07 4.93
N LEU A 189 -5.74 -0.55 6.11
CA LEU A 189 -4.65 -1.23 6.80
C LEU A 189 -4.15 -2.45 6.01
N LEU A 190 -5.08 -3.24 5.46
CA LEU A 190 -4.77 -4.45 4.72
C LEU A 190 -4.10 -4.14 3.38
N TYR A 191 -4.55 -3.10 2.66
CA TYR A 191 -3.89 -2.64 1.44
C TYR A 191 -2.42 -2.31 1.70
N HIS A 192 -2.13 -1.44 2.68
CA HIS A 192 -0.77 -1.04 2.96
C HIS A 192 0.07 -2.19 3.57
N TYR A 193 -0.53 -3.03 4.41
CA TYR A 193 0.17 -4.19 4.96
C TYR A 193 0.56 -5.20 3.88
N TYR A 194 -0.37 -5.54 2.98
CA TYR A 194 -0.09 -6.44 1.87
C TYR A 194 0.87 -5.82 0.87
N GLY A 195 0.75 -4.52 0.58
CA GLY A 195 1.72 -3.79 -0.25
C GLY A 195 3.13 -3.86 0.32
N GLY A 196 3.28 -3.66 1.64
CA GLY A 196 4.57 -3.82 2.31
C GLY A 196 5.15 -5.24 2.18
N MET A 197 4.31 -6.27 2.27
CA MET A 197 4.74 -7.66 2.05
C MET A 197 5.14 -7.95 0.60
N VAL A 198 4.42 -7.40 -0.37
CA VAL A 198 4.77 -7.50 -1.80
C VAL A 198 6.12 -6.85 -2.04
N TYR A 199 6.35 -5.66 -1.50
CA TYR A 199 7.62 -4.96 -1.62
C TYR A 199 8.78 -5.71 -0.95
N ILE A 200 8.57 -6.36 0.21
CA ILE A 200 9.55 -7.31 0.78
C ILE A 200 9.86 -8.44 -0.23
N GLY A 201 8.83 -9.04 -0.82
CA GLY A 201 8.99 -10.12 -1.80
C GLY A 201 9.78 -9.70 -3.05
N LEU A 202 9.68 -8.42 -3.43
CA LEU A 202 10.44 -7.79 -4.52
C LEU A 202 11.79 -7.21 -4.07
N LYS A 203 12.17 -7.38 -2.81
CA LYS A 203 13.37 -6.79 -2.18
C LYS A 203 13.46 -5.26 -2.26
N ASN A 204 12.32 -4.57 -2.44
CA ASN A 204 12.23 -3.12 -2.31
C ASN A 204 11.90 -2.76 -0.86
N TYR A 205 12.91 -2.87 -0.01
CA TYR A 205 12.73 -2.72 1.44
C TYR A 205 12.37 -1.29 1.86
N ASP A 206 12.80 -0.26 1.13
CA ASP A 206 12.48 1.14 1.43
C ASP A 206 10.99 1.43 1.28
N ARG A 207 10.39 1.02 0.15
CA ARG A 207 8.93 1.14 -0.05
C ARG A 207 8.17 0.25 0.94
N ALA A 208 8.67 -0.94 1.25
CA ALA A 208 8.06 -1.79 2.28
C ALA A 208 8.00 -1.09 3.64
N LEU A 209 9.09 -0.46 4.06
CA LEU A 209 9.18 0.26 5.33
C LEU A 209 8.23 1.46 5.36
N TYR A 210 8.13 2.21 4.26
CA TYR A 210 7.14 3.28 4.10
C TYR A 210 5.70 2.76 4.28
N PHE A 211 5.35 1.65 3.62
CA PHE A 211 4.02 1.05 3.70
C PHE A 211 3.68 0.57 5.12
N PHE A 212 4.60 -0.12 5.81
CA PHE A 212 4.36 -0.51 7.20
C PHE A 212 4.22 0.71 8.14
N ARG A 213 4.99 1.77 7.91
CA ARG A 213 4.86 3.02 8.68
C ARG A 213 3.46 3.63 8.54
N LEU A 214 2.87 3.61 7.35
CA LEU A 214 1.48 4.07 7.15
C LEU A 214 0.48 3.23 7.94
N VAL A 215 0.63 1.90 7.97
CA VAL A 215 -0.23 1.01 8.76
C VAL A 215 -0.11 1.32 10.25
N ILE A 216 1.11 1.42 10.77
CA ILE A 216 1.37 1.60 12.22
C ILE A 216 0.90 2.97 12.70
N SER A 217 1.08 4.01 11.87
CA SER A 217 0.72 5.38 12.21
C SER A 217 -0.74 5.75 11.94
N ALA A 218 -1.52 4.82 11.37
CA ALA A 218 -2.95 5.01 11.18
C ALA A 218 -3.67 5.25 12.53
N PRO A 219 -4.55 6.28 12.62
CA PRO A 219 -5.26 6.61 13.84
C PRO A 219 -6.08 5.43 14.37
N ALA A 220 -5.90 5.08 15.65
CA ALA A 220 -6.60 3.94 16.25
C ALA A 220 -7.02 4.22 17.70
N VAL A 221 -8.31 3.98 17.98
CA VAL A 221 -8.85 3.91 19.34
C VAL A 221 -8.51 2.56 19.98
N VAL A 222 -8.54 1.50 19.18
CA VAL A 222 -8.15 0.13 19.56
C VAL A 222 -7.15 -0.39 18.55
N THR A 223 -6.07 -0.98 19.03
CA THR A 223 -5.01 -1.53 18.18
C THR A 223 -5.50 -2.75 17.40
N SER A 224 -5.34 -2.75 16.09
CA SER A 224 -5.63 -3.90 15.24
C SER A 224 -4.48 -4.92 15.24
N ALA A 225 -4.81 -6.20 15.00
CA ALA A 225 -3.79 -7.23 14.81
C ALA A 225 -2.89 -6.94 13.58
N VAL A 226 -3.45 -6.30 12.54
CA VAL A 226 -2.71 -5.90 11.33
C VAL A 226 -1.60 -4.90 11.67
N GLN A 227 -1.87 -3.94 12.55
CA GLN A 227 -0.87 -2.98 13.02
C GLN A 227 0.27 -3.64 13.79
N LEU A 228 -0.04 -4.65 14.63
CA LEU A 228 0.98 -5.40 15.35
C LEU A 228 1.86 -6.22 14.38
N GLU A 229 1.25 -6.92 13.43
CA GLU A 229 1.98 -7.68 12.41
C GLU A 229 2.83 -6.79 11.49
N ALA A 230 2.33 -5.59 11.16
CA ALA A 230 3.09 -4.59 10.42
C ALA A 230 4.30 -4.10 11.23
N TYR A 231 4.14 -3.84 12.54
CA TYR A 231 5.25 -3.42 13.39
C TYR A 231 6.36 -4.47 13.49
N LYS A 232 6.00 -5.75 13.65
CA LYS A 232 6.97 -6.86 13.67
C LYS A 232 7.84 -6.87 12.42
N LYS A 233 7.23 -6.72 11.23
CA LYS A 233 7.95 -6.66 9.95
C LYS A 233 8.73 -5.36 9.79
N TYR A 234 8.16 -4.23 10.22
CA TYR A 234 8.83 -2.93 10.23
C TYR A 234 10.16 -2.98 10.99
N VAL A 235 10.19 -3.60 12.18
CA VAL A 235 11.43 -3.76 12.95
C VAL A 235 12.47 -4.54 12.13
N LEU A 236 12.13 -5.71 11.60
CA LEU A 236 13.09 -6.54 10.87
C LEU A 236 13.59 -5.89 9.58
N VAL A 237 12.71 -5.20 8.83
CA VAL A 237 13.09 -4.45 7.62
C VAL A 237 13.98 -3.25 7.99
N SER A 238 13.66 -2.54 9.07
CA SER A 238 14.45 -1.40 9.55
C SER A 238 15.85 -1.83 9.97
N LEU A 239 15.98 -2.96 10.68
CA LEU A 239 17.26 -3.55 11.04
C LEU A 239 18.06 -4.00 9.80
N TYR A 240 17.38 -4.56 8.80
CA TYR A 240 18.02 -5.02 7.57
C TYR A 240 18.63 -3.87 6.75
N LEU A 241 17.93 -2.74 6.68
CA LEU A 241 18.34 -1.57 5.89
C LEU A 241 19.26 -0.60 6.63
N TYR A 242 18.90 -0.24 7.87
CA TYR A 242 19.51 0.88 8.59
C TYR A 242 20.30 0.44 9.82
N GLY A 243 20.29 -0.86 10.14
CA GLY A 243 20.93 -1.42 11.34
C GLY A 243 20.31 -1.00 12.67
N LYS A 244 19.21 -0.24 12.65
CA LYS A 244 18.49 0.25 13.83
C LYS A 244 17.01 0.41 13.53
N ILE A 245 16.19 0.56 14.57
CA ILE A 245 14.77 0.87 14.37
C ILE A 245 14.63 2.36 14.03
N ILE A 246 14.03 2.66 12.86
CA ILE A 246 13.63 4.02 12.53
C ILE A 246 12.50 4.44 13.48
N PRO A 247 12.64 5.58 14.18
CA PRO A 247 11.61 6.04 15.11
C PRO A 247 10.30 6.29 14.38
N LEU A 248 9.21 5.84 14.98
CA LEU A 248 7.88 6.08 14.45
C LEU A 248 7.52 7.56 14.50
N PRO A 249 6.65 8.06 13.60
CA PRO A 249 6.21 9.44 13.64
C PRO A 249 5.52 9.81 14.96
N LYS A 250 5.70 11.06 15.42
CA LYS A 250 5.16 11.56 16.70
C LYS A 250 3.63 11.48 16.79
N TYR A 251 2.94 11.54 15.66
CA TYR A 251 1.48 11.45 15.58
C TYR A 251 0.93 10.02 15.67
N THR A 252 1.80 9.01 15.82
CA THR A 252 1.36 7.61 16.00
C THR A 252 0.53 7.48 17.28
N SER A 253 -0.64 6.85 17.19
CA SER A 253 -1.58 6.75 18.32
C SER A 253 -0.95 6.07 19.54
N GLY A 254 -1.11 6.68 20.72
CA GLY A 254 -0.54 6.17 21.97
C GLY A 254 -1.00 4.76 22.35
N VAL A 255 -2.22 4.37 21.96
CA VAL A 255 -2.76 3.01 22.16
C VAL A 255 -1.95 1.98 21.37
N VAL A 256 -1.55 2.31 20.13
CA VAL A 256 -0.71 1.46 19.28
C VAL A 256 0.68 1.33 19.88
N ILE A 257 1.30 2.44 20.31
CA ILE A 257 2.63 2.42 20.94
C ILE A 257 2.64 1.52 22.18
N ARG A 258 1.62 1.62 23.05
CA ARG A 258 1.50 0.75 24.23
C ARG A 258 1.32 -0.72 23.86
N ALA A 259 0.44 -1.02 22.91
CA ALA A 259 0.21 -2.38 22.46
C ALA A 259 1.47 -3.00 21.83
N VAL A 260 2.19 -2.24 21.02
CA VAL A 260 3.47 -2.66 20.43
C VAL A 260 4.48 -3.05 21.50
N LYS A 261 4.66 -2.23 22.55
CA LYS A 261 5.55 -2.56 23.67
C LYS A 261 5.13 -3.87 24.37
N ASN A 262 3.84 -4.07 24.59
CA ASN A 262 3.34 -5.24 25.31
C ASN A 262 3.40 -6.54 24.50
N TYR A 263 3.14 -6.48 23.18
CA TYR A 263 2.98 -7.68 22.34
C TYR A 263 4.17 -7.98 21.42
N CYS A 264 5.06 -7.00 21.19
CA CYS A 264 6.19 -7.14 20.26
C CYS A 264 7.55 -7.13 20.96
N GLN A 265 7.60 -7.36 22.29
CA GLN A 265 8.83 -7.37 23.07
C GLN A 265 9.96 -8.24 22.46
N PRO A 266 9.72 -9.47 21.96
CA PRO A 266 10.79 -10.29 21.36
C PRO A 266 11.45 -9.64 20.14
N TYR A 267 10.72 -8.82 19.37
CA TYR A 267 11.28 -8.09 18.24
C TYR A 267 12.11 -6.89 18.70
N GLN A 268 11.71 -6.24 19.80
CA GLN A 268 12.46 -5.14 20.41
C GLN A 268 13.75 -5.63 21.06
N ASP A 269 13.70 -6.78 21.76
CA ASP A 269 14.89 -7.39 22.36
C ASP A 269 15.90 -7.82 21.29
N PHE A 270 15.42 -8.40 20.18
CA PHE A 270 16.25 -8.70 19.03
C PHE A 270 16.89 -7.43 18.42
N ALA A 271 16.12 -6.34 18.28
CA ALA A 271 16.65 -5.08 17.80
C ALA A 271 17.70 -4.46 18.74
N ALA A 272 17.47 -4.49 20.06
CA ALA A 272 18.42 -4.02 21.05
C ALA A 272 19.72 -4.86 21.06
N ALA A 273 19.62 -6.16 20.80
CA ALA A 273 20.80 -6.99 20.56
C ALA A 273 21.51 -6.57 19.27
N PHE A 274 20.76 -6.27 18.21
CA PHE A 274 21.31 -5.85 16.91
C PHE A 274 22.11 -4.55 17.01
N GLU A 275 21.60 -3.55 17.73
CA GLU A 275 22.27 -2.25 17.93
C GLU A 275 23.62 -2.37 18.66
N SER A 276 23.85 -3.46 19.41
CA SER A 276 25.15 -3.72 20.05
C SER A 276 26.23 -4.21 19.09
N LEU A 277 25.88 -4.55 17.84
CA LEU A 277 26.77 -5.08 16.79
C LEU A 277 27.60 -6.31 17.18
N ASN A 278 27.17 -7.00 18.24
CA ASN A 278 27.78 -8.23 18.71
C ASN A 278 27.08 -9.44 18.06
N VAL A 279 27.72 -10.02 17.04
CA VAL A 279 27.19 -11.16 16.26
C VAL A 279 26.77 -12.33 17.16
N LYS A 280 27.54 -12.64 18.22
CA LYS A 280 27.23 -13.75 19.15
C LYS A 280 25.97 -13.44 19.95
N ARG A 281 25.83 -12.21 20.44
CA ARG A 281 24.63 -11.75 21.16
C ARG A 281 23.38 -11.82 20.27
N VAL A 282 23.47 -11.30 19.05
CA VAL A 282 22.34 -11.30 18.10
C VAL A 282 21.95 -12.73 17.71
N ARG A 283 22.93 -13.62 17.47
CA ARG A 283 22.67 -15.03 17.17
C ARG A 283 21.98 -15.73 18.34
N ASN A 284 22.44 -15.51 19.57
CA ASN A 284 21.82 -16.10 20.77
C ASN A 284 20.39 -15.59 20.96
N GLU A 285 20.14 -14.30 20.72
CA GLU A 285 18.79 -13.74 20.82
C GLU A 285 17.86 -14.28 19.73
N LEU A 286 18.35 -14.41 18.49
CA LEU A 286 17.61 -15.05 17.40
C LEU A 286 17.23 -16.50 17.74
N GLN A 287 18.12 -17.26 18.37
CA GLN A 287 17.84 -18.64 18.79
C GLN A 287 16.71 -18.68 19.83
N LYS A 288 16.73 -17.80 20.84
CA LYS A 288 15.63 -17.69 21.83
C LYS A 288 14.29 -17.34 21.18
N CYS A 289 14.29 -16.40 20.23
CA CYS A 289 13.08 -15.92 19.57
C CYS A 289 12.64 -16.77 18.36
N THR A 290 13.36 -17.85 18.02
CA THR A 290 13.14 -18.60 16.78
C THR A 290 11.71 -19.13 16.66
N ASP A 291 11.15 -19.69 17.73
CA ASP A 291 9.80 -20.29 17.66
C ASP A 291 8.71 -19.22 17.52
N ILE A 292 8.92 -18.04 18.10
CA ILE A 292 8.04 -16.88 17.94
C ILE A 292 8.08 -16.39 16.49
N PHE A 293 9.27 -16.24 15.91
CA PHE A 293 9.43 -15.82 14.51
C PHE A 293 8.91 -16.85 13.51
N LYS A 294 8.96 -18.15 13.84
CA LYS A 294 8.30 -19.19 13.03
C LYS A 294 6.78 -19.07 13.10
N LYS A 295 6.22 -18.90 14.31
CA LYS A 295 4.77 -18.73 14.51
C LYS A 295 4.24 -17.51 13.74
N ASP A 296 4.97 -16.41 13.78
CA ASP A 296 4.65 -15.16 13.07
C ASP A 296 5.00 -15.20 11.56
N LYS A 297 5.59 -16.30 11.06
CA LYS A 297 6.05 -16.48 9.68
C LYS A 297 7.07 -15.42 9.21
N ASN A 298 7.87 -14.88 10.13
CA ASN A 298 8.88 -13.84 9.87
C ASN A 298 10.33 -14.36 10.01
N LEU A 299 10.55 -15.64 10.31
CA LEU A 299 11.90 -16.20 10.54
C LEU A 299 12.87 -15.97 9.37
N GLY A 300 12.41 -16.07 8.13
CA GLY A 300 13.26 -15.84 6.95
C GLY A 300 13.81 -14.40 6.92
N LEU A 301 12.94 -13.42 7.22
CA LEU A 301 13.33 -12.02 7.28
C LEU A 301 14.28 -11.77 8.47
N ALA A 302 14.04 -12.37 9.63
CA ALA A 302 14.94 -12.25 10.78
C ALA A 302 16.35 -12.82 10.52
N ARG A 303 16.44 -13.90 9.74
CA ARG A 303 17.73 -14.45 9.28
C ARG A 303 18.44 -13.51 8.30
N GLN A 304 17.71 -12.90 7.37
CA GLN A 304 18.27 -11.88 6.48
C GLN A 304 18.76 -10.66 7.27
N SER A 305 18.02 -10.22 8.29
CA SER A 305 18.48 -9.15 9.19
C SER A 305 19.78 -9.55 9.89
N LEU A 306 19.93 -10.80 10.37
CA LEU A 306 21.18 -11.27 10.98
C LEU A 306 22.37 -11.17 10.00
N GLU A 307 22.21 -11.54 8.73
CA GLU A 307 23.27 -11.41 7.73
C GLU A 307 23.64 -9.94 7.47
N ALA A 308 22.67 -9.02 7.56
CA ALA A 308 22.90 -7.59 7.40
C ALA A 308 23.83 -7.00 8.48
N ILE A 309 24.05 -7.67 9.62
CA ILE A 309 24.96 -7.19 10.67
C ILE A 309 26.39 -7.02 10.15
N PHE A 310 26.82 -7.91 9.26
CA PHE A 310 28.17 -7.88 8.71
C PHE A 310 28.35 -6.67 7.80
N ARG A 311 27.35 -6.36 6.97
CA ARG A 311 27.31 -5.13 6.17
C ARG A 311 27.36 -3.88 7.04
N GLN A 312 26.60 -3.86 8.13
CA GLN A 312 26.58 -2.73 9.06
C GLN A 312 27.96 -2.51 9.72
N LYS A 313 28.66 -3.59 10.09
CA LYS A 313 30.01 -3.51 10.65
C LYS A 313 31.02 -3.02 9.62
N ILE A 314 30.94 -3.50 8.37
CA ILE A 314 31.77 -3.02 7.26
C ILE A 314 31.54 -1.51 7.02
N GLN A 315 30.28 -1.05 7.01
CA GLN A 315 29.95 0.38 6.90
C GLN A 315 30.52 1.21 8.06
N GLN A 316 30.64 0.67 9.27
CA GLN A 316 31.32 1.38 10.35
C GLN A 316 32.82 1.49 10.13
N LEU A 317 33.46 0.46 9.56
CA LEU A 317 34.89 0.50 9.25
C LEU A 317 35.23 1.60 8.23
N THR A 318 34.33 1.91 7.30
CA THR A 318 34.54 3.01 6.34
C THR A 318 34.58 4.39 6.99
N GLN A 319 34.06 4.54 8.22
CA GLN A 319 34.07 5.81 8.96
C GLN A 319 35.40 6.03 9.71
N THR A 320 36.10 4.96 10.06
CA THR A 320 37.31 5.02 10.90
C THR A 320 38.58 4.68 10.13
N TYR A 321 38.49 3.99 9.00
CA TYR A 321 39.64 3.52 8.23
C TYR A 321 39.57 3.98 6.78
N LEU A 322 40.71 4.42 6.26
CA LEU A 322 40.89 4.67 4.82
C LEU A 322 41.30 3.39 4.07
N THR A 323 42.14 2.57 4.70
CA THR A 323 42.65 1.32 4.12
C THR A 323 42.71 0.23 5.18
N LEU A 324 42.27 -0.98 4.85
CA LEU A 324 42.32 -2.13 5.76
C LEU A 324 42.62 -3.42 4.98
N SER A 325 43.28 -4.40 5.58
CA SER A 325 43.49 -5.71 4.95
C SER A 325 42.21 -6.56 5.00
N LEU A 326 42.01 -7.48 4.07
CA LEU A 326 40.84 -8.39 4.08
C LEU A 326 40.79 -9.28 5.33
N ALA A 327 41.95 -9.63 5.89
CA ALA A 327 42.05 -10.37 7.16
C ALA A 327 41.56 -9.53 8.34
N ASP A 328 42.03 -8.28 8.46
CA ASP A 328 41.60 -7.39 9.54
C ASP A 328 40.10 -7.05 9.44
N ILE A 329 39.55 -6.94 8.21
CA ILE A 329 38.10 -6.73 8.01
C ILE A 329 37.35 -7.94 8.52
N ALA A 330 37.78 -9.15 8.15
CA ALA A 330 37.15 -10.39 8.57
C ALA A 330 37.13 -10.51 10.11
N ASP A 331 38.25 -10.21 10.76
CA ASP A 331 38.38 -10.27 12.22
C ASP A 331 37.52 -9.20 12.91
N ALA A 332 37.54 -7.95 12.44
CA ALA A 332 36.74 -6.86 13.01
C ALA A 332 35.23 -7.10 12.87
N VAL A 333 34.82 -7.64 11.74
CA VAL A 333 33.42 -7.96 11.44
C VAL A 333 32.97 -9.24 12.17
N GLY A 334 33.91 -10.10 12.59
CA GLY A 334 33.66 -11.31 13.37
C GLY A 334 33.32 -12.52 12.50
N LEU A 335 33.94 -12.59 11.31
CA LEU A 335 33.90 -13.76 10.43
C LEU A 335 34.97 -14.76 10.91
N GLU A 336 34.57 -16.01 11.13
CA GLU A 336 35.44 -17.06 11.64
C GLU A 336 35.72 -18.11 10.54
N GLY A 337 36.92 -18.67 10.50
CA GLY A 337 37.30 -19.80 9.64
C GLY A 337 38.35 -19.48 8.57
N PRO A 338 38.89 -20.51 7.89
CA PRO A 338 40.00 -20.33 6.93
C PRO A 338 39.62 -19.51 5.70
N ASN A 339 38.32 -19.40 5.39
CA ASN A 339 37.80 -18.65 4.25
C ASN A 339 37.26 -17.26 4.64
N ALA A 340 37.50 -16.79 5.87
CA ALA A 340 36.89 -15.57 6.39
C ALA A 340 37.23 -14.33 5.54
N SER A 341 38.48 -14.21 5.06
CA SER A 341 38.92 -13.13 4.18
C SER A 341 38.21 -13.15 2.82
N SER A 342 38.00 -14.33 2.24
CA SER A 342 37.27 -14.48 0.97
C SER A 342 35.77 -14.16 1.14
N ILE A 343 35.18 -14.51 2.28
CA ILE A 343 33.80 -14.14 2.61
C ILE A 343 33.68 -12.63 2.79
N ALA A 344 34.65 -11.99 3.46
CA ALA A 344 34.69 -10.54 3.61
C ALA A 344 34.78 -9.84 2.23
N GLU A 345 35.62 -10.37 1.34
CA GLU A 345 35.75 -9.89 -0.03
C GLU A 345 34.42 -9.96 -0.81
N ASP A 346 33.70 -11.09 -0.75
CA ASP A 346 32.38 -11.24 -1.38
C ASP A 346 31.34 -10.26 -0.81
N TYR A 347 31.34 -10.00 0.50
CA TYR A 347 30.49 -8.96 1.09
C TYR A 347 30.83 -7.57 0.52
N ILE A 348 32.12 -7.22 0.47
CA ILE A 348 32.57 -5.90 -0.02
C ILE A 348 32.21 -5.74 -1.50
N LEU A 349 32.45 -6.75 -2.32
CA LEU A 349 32.07 -6.74 -3.75
C LEU A 349 30.58 -6.47 -3.93
N ARG A 350 29.72 -7.20 -3.21
CA ARG A 350 28.27 -6.99 -3.26
C ARG A 350 27.88 -5.59 -2.79
N MET A 351 28.51 -5.08 -1.74
CA MET A 351 28.23 -3.73 -1.23
C MET A 351 28.71 -2.63 -2.20
N ILE A 352 29.76 -2.88 -2.99
CA ILE A 352 30.18 -1.98 -4.08
C ILE A 352 29.16 -2.04 -5.24
N GLU A 353 28.73 -3.24 -5.64
CA GLU A 353 27.74 -3.44 -6.70
C GLU A 353 26.39 -2.76 -6.38
N THR A 354 25.93 -2.88 -5.13
CA THR A 354 24.70 -2.23 -4.66
C THR A 354 24.88 -0.76 -4.31
N ARG A 355 26.10 -0.21 -4.45
CA ARG A 355 26.47 1.17 -4.08
C ARG A 355 26.19 1.51 -2.61
N GLU A 356 26.28 0.53 -1.72
CA GLU A 356 26.21 0.72 -0.27
C GLU A 356 27.53 1.30 0.29
N ILE A 357 28.66 0.99 -0.34
CA ILE A 357 29.99 1.56 -0.04
C ILE A 357 30.74 1.90 -1.32
N PHE A 358 31.69 2.80 -1.21
CA PHE A 358 32.66 3.10 -2.28
C PHE A 358 34.02 2.60 -1.81
N ALA A 359 34.52 1.54 -2.45
CA ALA A 359 35.78 0.93 -2.09
C ALA A 359 36.44 0.29 -3.31
N THR A 360 37.76 0.09 -3.23
CA THR A 360 38.56 -0.63 -4.22
C THR A 360 39.35 -1.74 -3.56
N ILE A 361 39.41 -2.91 -4.21
CA ILE A 361 40.11 -4.09 -3.71
C ILE A 361 41.40 -4.26 -4.52
N SER A 362 42.54 -4.38 -3.84
CA SER A 362 43.87 -4.56 -4.43
C SER A 362 44.51 -5.85 -3.93
N HIS A 363 44.81 -6.78 -4.86
CA HIS A 363 45.53 -8.03 -4.58
C HIS A 363 47.04 -7.93 -4.78
N SER A 364 47.58 -6.71 -4.91
CA SER A 364 49.01 -6.45 -5.07
C SER A 364 49.83 -6.83 -3.84
N HIS A 365 49.20 -6.82 -2.66
CA HIS A 365 49.80 -7.24 -1.40
C HIS A 365 49.35 -8.67 -1.04
N GLN A 366 50.22 -9.46 -0.41
CA GLN A 366 49.96 -10.87 -0.06
C GLN A 366 48.65 -11.12 0.72
N ASN A 367 48.13 -10.12 1.43
CA ASN A 367 46.93 -10.24 2.25
C ASN A 367 45.66 -9.60 1.65
N GLY A 368 45.74 -8.99 0.45
CA GLY A 368 44.65 -8.22 -0.14
C GLY A 368 44.27 -6.98 0.67
N MET A 369 44.31 -5.80 0.06
CA MET A 369 43.99 -4.53 0.74
C MET A 369 42.71 -3.93 0.15
N VAL A 370 41.89 -3.36 1.01
CA VAL A 370 40.69 -2.62 0.65
C VAL A 370 40.92 -1.16 0.97
N SER A 371 40.79 -0.29 -0.02
CA SER A 371 40.81 1.16 0.15
C SER A 371 39.39 1.69 0.05
N PHE A 372 38.89 2.22 1.17
CA PHE A 372 37.62 2.92 1.23
C PHE A 372 37.78 4.31 0.64
N GLN A 373 36.77 4.73 -0.13
CA GLN A 373 36.74 5.99 -0.84
C GLN A 373 35.46 6.74 -0.47
N ASP A 374 35.47 8.05 -0.65
CA ASP A 374 34.25 8.84 -0.61
C ASP A 374 33.42 8.60 -1.88
N ASN A 375 32.15 9.02 -1.82
CA ASN A 375 31.26 8.94 -2.97
C ASN A 375 31.90 9.63 -4.19
N PRO A 376 32.14 8.92 -5.31
CA PRO A 376 32.80 9.46 -6.49
C PRO A 376 31.93 10.47 -7.26
N ASP A 377 30.62 10.54 -6.97
CA ASP A 377 29.72 11.49 -7.63
C ASP A 377 30.04 12.92 -7.22
N ARG A 378 30.61 13.69 -8.16
CA ARG A 378 30.90 15.11 -8.01
C ARG A 378 29.72 16.02 -8.37
N TYR A 379 28.56 15.44 -8.70
CA TYR A 379 27.33 16.15 -9.05
C TYR A 379 27.47 17.10 -10.24
N ASN A 380 28.47 16.90 -11.10
CA ASN A 380 28.82 17.78 -12.21
C ASN A 380 28.52 17.19 -13.59
N THR A 381 27.67 16.16 -13.64
CA THR A 381 27.35 15.45 -14.88
C THR A 381 25.97 15.83 -15.40
N SER A 382 25.73 15.64 -16.70
CA SER A 382 24.38 15.79 -17.29
C SER A 382 23.34 14.90 -16.60
N LEU A 383 23.73 13.72 -16.09
CA LEU A 383 22.85 12.84 -15.33
C LEU A 383 22.38 13.49 -14.02
N THR A 384 23.26 14.23 -13.35
CA THR A 384 22.91 14.98 -12.15
C THR A 384 21.90 16.08 -12.46
N ILE A 385 22.09 16.81 -13.57
CA ILE A 385 21.13 17.82 -14.03
C ILE A 385 19.77 17.19 -14.30
N THR A 386 19.71 16.08 -15.02
CA THR A 386 18.44 15.38 -15.28
C THR A 386 17.76 14.90 -13.99
N LYS A 387 18.51 14.37 -13.01
CA LYS A 387 17.96 14.01 -11.69
C LYS A 387 17.41 15.23 -10.95
N ILE A 388 18.10 16.37 -11.02
CA ILE A 388 17.62 17.61 -10.41
C ILE A 388 16.33 18.07 -11.09
N GLU A 389 16.27 18.07 -12.42
CA GLU A 389 15.06 18.40 -13.18
C GLU A 389 13.89 17.49 -12.80
N GLU A 390 14.13 16.18 -12.66
CA GLU A 390 13.12 15.22 -12.22
C GLU A 390 12.62 15.54 -10.81
N HIS A 391 13.53 15.80 -9.86
CA HIS A 391 13.16 16.18 -8.49
C HIS A 391 12.41 17.53 -8.43
N ILE A 392 12.79 18.51 -9.28
CA ILE A 392 12.07 19.79 -9.40
C ILE A 392 10.66 19.53 -9.93
N ALA A 393 10.49 18.71 -10.96
CA ALA A 393 9.18 18.36 -11.51
C ALA A 393 8.29 17.64 -10.47
N GLN A 394 8.87 16.72 -9.69
CA GLN A 394 8.18 16.06 -8.58
C GLN A 394 7.75 17.08 -7.51
N ALA A 395 8.65 17.97 -7.08
CA ALA A 395 8.35 19.00 -6.10
C ALA A 395 7.25 19.98 -6.59
N ALA A 396 7.30 20.38 -7.86
CA ALA A 396 6.28 21.21 -8.49
C ALA A 396 4.91 20.52 -8.51
N SER A 397 4.87 19.22 -8.83
CA SER A 397 3.63 18.42 -8.77
C SER A 397 3.06 18.36 -7.36
N VAL A 398 3.90 18.12 -6.34
CA VAL A 398 3.47 18.14 -4.94
C VAL A 398 2.93 19.51 -4.55
N ASN A 399 3.60 20.60 -4.94
CA ASN A 399 3.17 21.96 -4.66
C ASN A 399 1.80 22.27 -5.27
N GLN A 400 1.56 21.87 -6.53
CA GLN A 400 0.25 22.02 -7.17
C GLN A 400 -0.85 21.28 -6.41
N ARG A 401 -0.58 20.07 -5.91
CA ARG A 401 -1.54 19.34 -5.07
C ARG A 401 -1.79 20.04 -3.75
N VAL A 402 -0.76 20.57 -3.09
CA VAL A 402 -0.91 21.31 -1.83
C VAL A 402 -1.79 22.54 -2.04
N ILE A 403 -1.55 23.33 -3.08
CA ILE A 403 -2.39 24.49 -3.44
C ILE A 403 -3.84 24.06 -3.68
N LYS A 404 -4.06 22.97 -4.43
CA LYS A 404 -5.41 22.44 -4.68
C LYS A 404 -6.10 22.04 -3.36
N THR A 405 -5.40 21.35 -2.47
CA THR A 405 -5.93 20.92 -1.17
C THR A 405 -6.22 22.12 -0.28
N ASP A 406 -5.34 23.12 -0.24
CA ASP A 406 -5.54 24.35 0.52
C ASP A 406 -6.81 25.08 0.08
N HIS A 407 -7.00 25.23 -1.24
CA HIS A 407 -8.23 25.80 -1.79
C HIS A 407 -9.48 24.99 -1.42
N LEU A 408 -9.42 23.65 -1.47
CA LEU A 408 -10.55 22.79 -1.07
C LEU A 408 -10.88 22.95 0.42
N VAL A 409 -9.87 23.06 1.28
CA VAL A 409 -10.07 23.29 2.72
C VAL A 409 -10.64 24.67 2.97
N ALA A 410 -10.11 25.72 2.32
CA ALA A 410 -10.59 27.09 2.44
C ALA A 410 -12.06 27.25 2.00
N CYS A 411 -12.49 26.48 1.00
CA CYS A 411 -13.89 26.45 0.55
C CYS A 411 -14.78 25.46 1.33
N SER A 412 -14.24 24.71 2.29
CA SER A 412 -15.03 23.73 3.06
C SER A 412 -16.02 24.43 3.99
N LYS A 413 -17.20 23.82 4.16
CA LYS A 413 -18.25 24.36 5.03
C LYS A 413 -17.77 24.45 6.48
N GLU A 414 -17.01 23.46 6.92
CA GLU A 414 -16.44 23.38 8.27
C GLU A 414 -15.48 24.56 8.51
N TYR A 415 -14.57 24.83 7.57
CA TYR A 415 -13.62 25.94 7.68
C TYR A 415 -14.34 27.29 7.68
N LEU A 416 -15.21 27.54 6.69
CA LEU A 416 -15.98 28.78 6.58
C LEU A 416 -16.87 29.01 7.81
N SER A 417 -17.48 27.95 8.36
CA SER A 417 -18.26 28.06 9.59
C SER A 417 -17.41 28.47 10.78
N LYS A 418 -16.23 27.87 10.97
CA LYS A 418 -15.31 28.27 12.05
C LYS A 418 -14.80 29.69 11.88
N GLN A 419 -14.47 30.10 10.66
CA GLN A 419 -14.03 31.47 10.37
C GLN A 419 -15.14 32.49 10.64
N HIS A 420 -16.39 32.18 10.27
CA HIS A 420 -17.55 33.00 10.61
C HIS A 420 -17.77 33.08 12.12
N LEU A 421 -17.68 31.96 12.85
CA LEU A 421 -17.76 31.95 14.33
C LEU A 421 -16.68 32.85 14.95
N ALA A 422 -15.44 32.75 14.48
CA ALA A 422 -14.33 33.57 14.96
C ALA A 422 -14.54 35.08 14.71
N LEU A 423 -15.07 35.45 13.54
CA LEU A 423 -15.38 36.85 13.20
C LEU A 423 -16.62 37.41 13.93
N SER A 424 -17.57 36.54 14.28
CA SER A 424 -18.81 36.91 14.98
C SER A 424 -18.67 37.02 16.52
N GLY A 425 -17.46 36.87 17.08
CA GLY A 425 -17.19 37.08 18.51
C GLY A 425 -17.81 36.04 19.45
N GLY A 426 -18.26 34.89 18.93
CA GLY A 426 -18.86 33.82 19.73
C GLY A 426 -17.79 33.01 20.46
N MET A 427 -17.58 33.27 21.76
CA MET A 427 -16.78 32.41 22.65
C MET A 427 -17.33 30.98 22.64
N PRO A 428 -16.53 29.94 22.32
CA PRO A 428 -16.94 28.56 22.51
C PRO A 428 -16.95 28.25 24.01
N GLY A 429 -18.14 28.01 24.55
CA GLY A 429 -18.29 27.50 25.91
C GLY A 429 -17.72 26.08 26.02
N GLY A 430 -16.59 25.97 26.72
CA GLY A 430 -16.15 24.75 27.39
C GLY A 430 -15.44 23.71 26.52
N LEU A 431 -14.10 23.76 26.52
CA LEU A 431 -13.20 22.63 26.75
C LEU A 431 -11.75 23.15 26.78
N GLY A 432 -11.14 23.12 27.97
CA GLY A 432 -9.68 23.08 28.23
C GLY A 432 -8.76 24.03 27.45
N LEU A 433 -8.43 25.17 28.06
CA LEU A 433 -7.23 25.95 27.74
C LEU A 433 -5.96 25.11 27.98
N ALA A 434 -5.37 24.59 26.91
CA ALA A 434 -3.94 24.29 26.83
C ALA A 434 -3.51 24.26 25.35
N ASP A 435 -2.61 25.18 24.99
CA ASP A 435 -1.82 25.23 23.75
C ASP A 435 -2.48 25.62 22.41
N GLU A 436 -3.25 26.71 22.37
CA GLU A 436 -3.65 27.39 21.12
C GLU A 436 -3.04 28.81 20.99
N ALA A 437 -1.75 28.97 21.27
CA ALA A 437 -1.04 30.24 21.07
C ALA A 437 -0.42 30.42 19.67
N ASP A 438 -0.36 29.37 18.84
CA ASP A 438 0.31 29.41 17.52
C ASP A 438 -0.63 29.70 16.34
N PHE A 439 -1.93 29.91 16.57
CA PHE A 439 -2.92 30.08 15.49
C PHE A 439 -3.17 31.56 15.07
N LEU A 440 -2.38 32.51 15.57
CA LEU A 440 -2.46 33.92 15.15
C LEU A 440 -1.34 34.29 14.18
N GLY A 441 -1.33 33.64 13.02
CA GLY A 441 -0.61 34.11 11.84
C GLY A 441 -1.39 35.21 11.14
N SER A 442 -1.28 36.45 11.61
CA SER A 442 -1.79 37.62 10.89
C SER A 442 -1.15 37.70 9.50
N GLY A 443 -1.97 37.57 8.46
CA GLY A 443 -1.55 37.68 7.07
C GLY A 443 -1.18 39.11 6.71
N ASN A 444 0.08 39.48 6.92
CA ASN A 444 0.74 40.52 6.16
C ASN A 444 1.67 39.84 5.16
N TYR A 445 1.15 39.56 3.96
CA TYR A 445 1.99 39.30 2.80
C TYR A 445 2.62 40.64 2.39
N GLU A 446 3.85 40.91 2.82
CA GLU A 446 4.69 41.86 2.10
C GLU A 446 5.08 41.23 0.76
N PRO A 447 4.85 41.90 -0.38
CA PRO A 447 5.33 41.41 -1.66
C PRO A 447 6.86 41.43 -1.64
N PHE A 448 7.46 40.26 -1.90
CA PHE A 448 8.90 40.11 -2.05
C PHE A 448 9.40 40.99 -3.21
N ILE A 449 10.09 42.08 -2.88
CA ILE A 449 10.83 42.91 -3.85
C ILE A 449 12.26 42.33 -3.91
N ASP A 450 12.61 41.79 -5.07
CA ASP A 450 13.96 41.32 -5.37
C ASP A 450 14.92 42.50 -5.48
N GLU A 451 15.68 42.78 -4.40
CA GLU A 451 16.73 43.80 -4.39
C GLU A 451 18.10 43.29 -4.89
N GLY A 452 18.17 42.22 -5.72
CA GLY A 452 19.30 41.97 -6.62
C GLY A 452 20.72 42.07 -6.03
N ARG A 453 20.92 41.75 -4.74
CA ARG A 453 22.16 42.03 -3.99
C ARG A 453 22.96 40.80 -3.58
N PHE A 454 22.87 39.72 -4.33
CA PHE A 454 23.68 38.51 -4.08
C PHE A 454 24.38 37.94 -5.32
N PHE A 455 24.73 38.81 -6.27
CA PHE A 455 25.82 38.52 -7.21
C PHE A 455 26.76 39.73 -7.27
N GLY A 456 27.86 39.62 -6.52
CA GLY A 456 29.01 40.51 -6.52
C GLY A 456 30.20 39.73 -6.00
#